data_AF-A0AA95GGC7-F1
#
_entry.id   AF-A0AA95GGC7-F1
#
_cell.length_a   1.000
_cell.length_b   1.000
_cell.length_c   1.000
_cell.angle_alpha   90.00
_cell.angle_beta   90.00
_cell.angle_gamma   90.00
#
_symmetry.space_group_name_H-M   'P 1'
#
loop_
_entity.id
_entity.type
_entity.pdbx_description
1 polymer ?
#
loop_
_entity_poly.entity_id
_entity_poly.type
_entity_poly.pdbx_seq_one_letter_code
_entity_poly.pdbx_strand_id
1 'polypeptide(L)'
;MRDYQTLYDANFASTGGDPDLAKKMTDAQVKKTWGITSINGSDEVMRYAPEAVYGTNESGAGNWIIGQWREEQKQLKSKVFGGMPDDAEFVLVPDSITGHDFSYAIMLKQTGSDKIPVFTPFLGDNGMPSRFKPEQSSSPMYREVMDKRQKTYQKAKKEREILEGNAKSVPIDYGFSNTLNTMFGRE
;
A
#
# COMPACT_ATOMS: atom_id res chain seq x y z
N MET A 1 8.78 12.11 -20.37
CA MET A 1 8.68 10.65 -20.17
C MET A 1 9.42 9.92 -21.29
N ARG A 2 10.74 9.76 -21.15
CA ARG A 2 11.57 9.03 -22.13
C ARG A 2 11.17 7.54 -22.23
N ASP A 3 10.67 6.99 -21.13
CA ASP A 3 10.27 5.59 -21.04
C ASP A 3 8.98 5.27 -21.83
N TYR A 4 7.99 6.16 -21.87
CA TYR A 4 6.75 5.90 -22.61
C TYR A 4 7.01 5.78 -24.12
N GLN A 5 7.77 6.73 -24.68
CA GLN A 5 8.10 6.70 -26.11
C GLN A 5 8.95 5.48 -26.46
N THR A 6 9.94 5.16 -25.63
CA THR A 6 10.79 3.97 -25.84
C THR A 6 9.97 2.67 -25.80
N LEU A 7 9.03 2.56 -24.86
CA LEU A 7 8.13 1.41 -24.77
C LEU A 7 7.15 1.36 -25.95
N TYR A 8 6.63 2.52 -26.38
CA TYR A 8 5.76 2.61 -27.53
C TYR A 8 6.47 2.16 -28.81
N ASP A 9 7.67 2.65 -29.08
CA ASP A 9 8.43 2.30 -30.27
C ASP A 9 8.74 0.79 -30.31
N ALA A 10 9.12 0.21 -29.17
CA ALA A 10 9.35 -1.24 -29.05
C ALA A 10 8.07 -2.07 -29.27
N ASN A 11 6.94 -1.61 -28.71
CA ASN A 11 5.64 -2.26 -28.91
C ASN A 11 5.15 -2.10 -30.35
N PHE A 12 5.36 -0.94 -30.98
CA PHE A 12 4.99 -0.68 -32.36
C PHE A 12 5.74 -1.60 -33.33
N ALA A 13 7.04 -1.81 -33.10
CA ALA A 13 7.80 -2.80 -33.85
C ALA A 13 7.26 -4.23 -33.62
N SER A 14 6.88 -4.56 -32.38
CA SER A 14 6.39 -5.88 -32.01
C SER A 14 4.97 -6.19 -32.52
N THR A 15 4.13 -5.18 -32.69
CA THR A 15 2.75 -5.31 -33.22
C THR A 15 2.69 -5.24 -34.74
N GLY A 16 3.84 -5.21 -35.43
CA GLY A 16 3.90 -5.09 -36.89
C GLY A 16 3.46 -3.72 -37.39
N GLY A 17 3.57 -2.68 -36.56
CA GLY A 17 3.19 -1.31 -36.90
C GLY A 17 1.73 -0.96 -36.63
N ASP A 18 1.00 -1.76 -35.84
CA ASP A 18 -0.35 -1.38 -35.36
C ASP A 18 -0.23 -0.36 -34.21
N PRO A 19 -0.62 0.91 -34.43
CA PRO A 19 -0.46 1.98 -33.44
C PRO A 19 -1.43 1.85 -32.25
N ASP A 20 -2.62 1.31 -32.47
CA ASP A 20 -3.64 1.18 -31.43
C ASP A 20 -3.31 0.03 -30.49
N LEU A 21 -2.87 -1.10 -31.05
CA LEU A 21 -2.39 -2.24 -30.27
C LEU A 21 -1.11 -1.88 -29.51
N ALA A 22 -0.17 -1.18 -30.15
CA ALA A 22 1.07 -0.73 -29.52
C ALA A 22 0.79 0.23 -28.34
N LYS A 23 -0.14 1.17 -28.52
CA LYS A 23 -0.58 2.08 -27.45
C LYS A 23 -1.18 1.31 -26.29
N LYS A 24 -2.10 0.38 -26.56
CA LYS A 24 -2.75 -0.44 -25.53
C LYS A 24 -1.74 -1.28 -24.74
N MET A 25 -0.76 -1.88 -25.42
CA MET A 25 0.32 -2.64 -24.78
C MET A 25 1.23 -1.73 -23.93
N THR A 26 1.54 -0.54 -24.43
CA THR A 26 2.35 0.46 -23.72
C THR A 26 1.64 0.94 -22.46
N ASP A 27 0.36 1.31 -22.57
CA ASP A 27 -0.46 1.73 -21.43
C ASP A 27 -0.56 0.63 -20.38
N ALA A 28 -0.68 -0.64 -20.79
CA ALA A 28 -0.70 -1.78 -19.88
C ALA A 28 0.66 -1.97 -19.17
N GLN A 29 1.78 -1.81 -19.86
CA GLN A 29 3.11 -1.91 -19.26
C GLN A 29 3.43 -0.75 -18.32
N VAL A 30 3.02 0.45 -18.69
CA VAL A 30 3.17 1.65 -17.86
C VAL A 30 2.32 1.50 -16.60
N LYS A 31 1.06 1.07 -16.69
CA LYS A 31 0.21 0.82 -15.51
C LYS A 31 0.76 -0.25 -14.56
N LYS A 32 1.48 -1.25 -15.08
CA LYS A 32 2.14 -2.28 -14.24
C LYS A 32 3.38 -1.75 -13.52
N THR A 33 4.05 -0.79 -14.14
CA THR A 33 5.39 -0.36 -13.71
C THR A 33 5.36 1.01 -13.04
N TRP A 34 4.32 1.80 -13.20
CA TRP A 34 4.19 3.14 -12.63
C TRP A 34 2.90 3.21 -11.82
N GLY A 35 3.00 3.73 -10.60
CA GLY A 35 1.86 3.94 -9.73
C GLY A 35 2.03 5.20 -8.90
N ILE A 36 0.91 5.73 -8.41
CA ILE A 36 0.92 6.78 -7.39
C ILE A 36 1.11 6.08 -6.04
N THR A 37 2.02 6.60 -5.22
CA THR A 37 2.23 6.13 -3.85
C THR A 37 2.46 7.30 -2.91
N SER A 38 2.04 7.11 -1.66
CA SER A 38 2.28 8.04 -0.56
C SER A 38 3.35 7.51 0.41
N ILE A 39 4.14 6.52 -0.01
CA ILE A 39 5.08 5.80 0.87
C ILE A 39 6.12 6.71 1.51
N ASN A 40 6.54 7.76 0.81
CA ASN A 40 7.49 8.77 1.29
C ASN A 40 6.80 9.98 1.97
N GLY A 41 5.51 9.90 2.27
CA GLY A 41 4.75 10.93 3.01
C GLY A 41 3.97 11.92 2.14
N SER A 42 4.24 11.98 0.84
CA SER A 42 3.49 12.75 -0.15
C SER A 42 3.17 11.90 -1.37
N ASP A 43 2.06 12.19 -2.05
CA ASP A 43 1.69 11.50 -3.28
C ASP A 43 2.70 11.79 -4.38
N GLU A 44 3.37 10.74 -4.84
CA GLU A 44 4.34 10.80 -5.92
C GLU A 44 4.16 9.64 -6.91
N VAL A 45 4.57 9.88 -8.15
CA VAL A 45 4.59 8.85 -9.18
C VAL A 45 5.89 8.07 -9.04
N MET A 46 5.79 6.80 -8.66
CA MET A 46 6.92 5.92 -8.41
C MET A 46 6.89 4.72 -9.36
N ARG A 47 8.07 4.38 -9.89
CA ARG A 47 8.26 3.13 -10.62
C ARG A 47 8.22 1.95 -9.64
N TYR A 48 7.42 0.94 -9.94
CA TYR A 48 7.10 -0.17 -9.04
C TYR A 48 6.57 0.34 -7.69
N ALA A 49 5.63 1.28 -7.71
CA ALA A 49 5.00 1.75 -6.47
C ALA A 49 4.61 0.56 -5.57
N PRO A 50 5.06 0.50 -4.29
CA PRO A 50 4.80 -0.63 -3.41
C PRO A 50 3.31 -0.96 -3.32
N GLU A 51 2.48 0.08 -3.33
CA GLU A 51 1.04 -0.10 -3.28
C GLU A 51 0.56 -0.90 -4.49
N ALA A 52 0.95 -0.47 -5.70
CA ALA A 52 0.51 -1.08 -6.94
C ALA A 52 1.00 -2.52 -7.09
N VAL A 53 2.22 -2.80 -6.62
CA VAL A 53 2.83 -4.14 -6.70
C VAL A 53 2.20 -5.11 -5.70
N TYR A 54 1.86 -4.64 -4.50
CA TYR A 54 1.35 -5.48 -3.40
C TYR A 54 -0.18 -5.38 -3.21
N GLY A 55 -0.88 -4.64 -4.08
CA GLY A 55 -2.34 -4.57 -4.12
C GLY A 55 -2.98 -3.82 -2.94
N THR A 56 -2.36 -2.73 -2.47
CA THR A 56 -2.88 -1.96 -1.31
C THR A 56 -3.73 -0.74 -1.69
N ASN A 57 -3.80 -0.38 -2.99
CA ASN A 57 -4.43 0.85 -3.50
C ASN A 57 -5.98 0.79 -3.45
N GLU A 58 -6.55 -0.41 -3.54
CA GLU A 58 -7.96 -0.58 -3.93
C GLU A 58 -8.90 -0.90 -2.76
N SER A 59 -8.37 -1.31 -1.61
CA SER A 59 -9.21 -1.75 -0.50
C SER A 59 -8.82 -0.96 0.74
N GLY A 60 -9.71 -0.05 1.16
CA GLY A 60 -9.57 0.91 2.27
C GLY A 60 -9.23 0.36 3.66
N ALA A 61 -8.79 -0.89 3.75
CA ALA A 61 -7.96 -1.35 4.84
C ALA A 61 -6.54 -0.80 4.60
N GLY A 62 -6.18 0.18 5.43
CA GLY A 62 -5.03 1.07 5.27
C GLY A 62 -3.75 0.41 4.77
N ASN A 63 -2.94 1.18 4.06
CA ASN A 63 -1.72 0.71 3.45
C ASN A 63 -0.70 0.23 4.51
N TRP A 64 -0.73 -1.07 4.83
CA TRP A 64 0.12 -1.71 5.83
C TRP A 64 1.62 -1.53 5.53
N ILE A 65 1.97 -1.33 4.26
CA ILE A 65 3.34 -1.09 3.81
C ILE A 65 3.84 0.26 4.35
N ILE A 66 2.99 1.29 4.38
CA ILE A 66 3.33 2.58 4.99
C ILE A 66 3.57 2.41 6.48
N GLY A 67 2.74 1.61 7.16
CA GLY A 67 2.93 1.31 8.57
C GLY A 67 4.28 0.64 8.84
N GLN A 68 4.59 -0.42 8.09
CA GLN A 68 5.87 -1.13 8.21
C GLN A 68 7.05 -0.21 7.91
N TRP A 69 6.95 0.60 6.85
CA TRP A 69 8.00 1.54 6.49
C TRP A 69 8.24 2.59 7.59
N ARG A 70 7.16 3.13 8.18
CA ARG A 70 7.28 4.08 9.31
C ARG A 70 7.94 3.46 10.54
N GLU A 71 7.69 2.18 10.82
CA GLU A 71 8.38 1.47 11.90
C GLU A 71 9.86 1.30 11.59
N GLU A 72 10.19 0.93 10.36
CA GLU A 72 11.59 0.79 9.93
C GLU A 72 12.33 2.13 9.96
N GLN A 73 11.71 3.21 9.50
CA GLN A 73 12.27 4.57 9.63
C GLN A 73 12.60 4.92 11.09
N LYS A 74 11.77 4.54 12.06
CA LYS A 74 12.06 4.76 13.49
C LYS A 74 13.28 3.95 13.95
N GLN A 75 13.38 2.69 13.51
CA GLN A 75 14.53 1.85 13.83
C GLN A 75 15.81 2.39 13.18
N LEU A 76 15.76 2.81 11.92
CA LEU A 76 16.88 3.42 11.20
C LEU A 76 17.34 4.69 11.90
N LYS A 77 16.41 5.58 12.26
CA LYS A 77 16.72 6.80 13.02
C LYS A 77 17.42 6.51 14.35
N SER A 78 17.05 5.43 15.05
CA SER A 78 17.74 5.03 16.29
C SER A 78 19.15 4.47 16.08
N LYS A 79 19.50 4.03 14.87
CA LYS A 79 20.83 3.50 14.52
C LYS A 79 21.80 4.59 14.06
N VAL A 80 21.31 5.76 13.65
CA VAL A 80 22.17 6.87 13.21
C VAL A 80 22.87 7.49 14.44
N PHE A 81 24.16 7.19 14.59
CA PHE A 81 24.99 7.74 15.65
C PHE A 81 25.21 9.24 15.45
N GLY A 82 24.94 10.06 16.48
CA GLY A 82 25.04 11.53 16.40
C GLY A 82 23.74 12.24 16.00
N GLY A 83 22.67 11.49 15.74
CA GLY A 83 21.39 12.04 15.31
C GLY A 83 21.35 12.35 13.83
N MET A 84 20.14 12.32 13.27
CA MET A 84 19.89 12.67 11.88
C MET A 84 19.62 14.18 11.79
N PRO A 85 20.15 14.89 10.77
CA PRO A 85 19.81 16.29 10.56
C PRO A 85 18.30 16.50 10.46
N ASP A 86 17.80 17.64 10.97
CA ASP A 86 16.35 17.93 10.99
C ASP A 86 15.74 18.04 9.58
N ASP A 87 16.56 18.39 8.58
CA ASP A 87 16.22 18.50 7.16
C ASP A 87 16.41 17.19 6.38
N ALA A 88 16.79 16.12 7.07
CA ALA A 88 17.02 14.82 6.48
C ALA A 88 15.83 13.88 6.73
N GLU A 89 15.48 13.10 5.71
CA GLU A 89 14.46 12.05 5.78
C GLU A 89 14.90 10.77 5.08
N PHE A 90 14.51 9.62 5.61
CA PHE A 90 14.69 8.34 4.93
C PHE A 90 13.57 8.17 3.91
N VAL A 91 13.92 7.91 2.66
CA VAL A 91 12.98 7.70 1.57
C VAL A 91 13.28 6.41 0.84
N LEU A 92 12.25 5.81 0.28
CA LEU A 92 12.36 4.65 -0.61
C LEU A 92 12.48 5.12 -2.05
N VAL A 93 13.50 4.60 -2.74
CA VAL A 93 13.72 4.88 -4.16
C VAL A 93 13.78 3.57 -4.92
N PRO A 94 13.00 3.41 -6.02
CA PRO A 94 13.11 2.25 -6.87
C PRO A 94 14.39 2.31 -7.71
N ASP A 95 15.04 1.16 -7.87
CA ASP A 95 16.24 1.02 -8.70
C ASP A 95 16.13 -0.20 -9.65
N SER A 96 17.24 -0.60 -10.26
CA SER A 96 17.26 -1.75 -11.17
C SER A 96 16.89 -3.06 -10.49
N ILE A 97 17.14 -3.22 -9.19
CA ILE A 97 16.85 -4.45 -8.43
C ILE A 97 15.36 -4.53 -8.08
N THR A 98 14.71 -3.39 -7.82
CA THR A 98 13.28 -3.33 -7.46
C THR A 98 12.38 -4.06 -8.45
N GLY A 99 12.68 -4.01 -9.75
CA GLY A 99 11.90 -4.72 -10.76
C GLY A 99 11.99 -6.26 -10.68
N HIS A 100 12.99 -6.79 -9.97
CA HIS A 100 13.23 -8.23 -9.84
C HIS A 100 12.67 -8.82 -8.54
N ASP A 101 12.87 -8.13 -7.41
CA ASP A 101 12.56 -8.70 -6.09
C ASP A 101 11.62 -7.84 -5.23
N PHE A 102 11.17 -6.71 -5.78
CA PHE A 102 10.30 -5.72 -5.14
C PHE A 102 10.84 -5.16 -3.82
N SER A 103 12.16 -5.12 -3.67
CA SER A 103 12.84 -4.35 -2.62
C SER A 103 13.22 -2.95 -3.11
N TYR A 104 13.24 -1.98 -2.21
CA TYR A 104 13.51 -0.57 -2.51
C TYR A 104 14.78 -0.12 -1.84
N ALA A 105 15.59 0.69 -2.53
CA ALA A 105 16.78 1.27 -1.91
C ALA A 105 16.35 2.29 -0.85
N ILE A 106 16.96 2.20 0.33
CA ILE A 106 16.78 3.19 1.38
C ILE A 106 17.79 4.31 1.14
N MET A 107 17.28 5.51 0.89
CA MET A 107 18.07 6.70 0.64
C MET A 107 17.85 7.71 1.76
N LEU A 108 18.91 8.41 2.13
CA LEU A 108 18.84 9.62 2.93
C LEU A 108 18.62 10.80 1.98
N LYS A 109 17.45 11.43 2.03
CA LYS A 109 17.15 12.67 1.34
C LYS A 109 17.42 13.83 2.27
N GLN A 110 18.32 14.72 1.89
CA GLN A 110 18.64 15.94 2.64
C GLN A 110 18.23 17.14 1.79
N THR A 111 17.45 18.04 2.39
CA THR A 111 17.02 19.27 1.72
C THR A 111 17.71 20.46 2.39
N GLY A 112 18.90 20.80 1.89
CA GLY A 112 19.70 21.91 2.42
C GLY A 112 19.07 23.28 2.19
N SER A 113 19.84 24.32 2.52
CA SER A 113 19.42 25.73 2.40
C SER A 113 19.13 26.17 0.95
N ASP A 114 19.69 25.47 -0.03
CA ASP A 114 19.49 25.67 -1.47
C ASP A 114 18.19 25.06 -2.01
N LYS A 115 17.45 24.31 -1.17
CA LYS A 115 16.22 23.58 -1.52
C LYS A 115 16.39 22.51 -2.60
N ILE A 116 17.62 22.09 -2.88
CA ILE A 116 17.90 21.02 -3.83
C ILE A 116 18.04 19.71 -3.03
N PRO A 117 17.17 18.71 -3.25
CA PRO A 117 17.26 17.46 -2.51
C PRO A 117 18.47 16.65 -2.98
N VAL A 118 19.35 16.30 -2.05
CA VAL A 118 20.46 15.36 -2.27
C VAL A 118 20.06 14.00 -1.72
N PHE A 119 20.25 12.96 -2.53
CA PHE A 119 19.92 11.57 -2.16
C PHE A 119 21.20 10.76 -2.00
N THR A 120 21.43 10.25 -0.79
CA THR A 120 22.60 9.44 -0.45
C THR A 120 22.17 8.03 -0.05
N PRO A 121 22.79 6.95 -0.59
CA PRO A 121 22.47 5.59 -0.16
C PRO A 121 22.73 5.40 1.33
N PHE A 122 21.75 4.85 2.05
CA PHE A 122 21.96 4.49 3.44
C PHE A 122 22.66 3.12 3.49
N LEU A 123 23.83 3.05 4.12
CA LEU A 123 24.60 1.81 4.23
C LEU A 123 24.21 1.05 5.49
N GLY A 124 24.00 -0.26 5.35
CA GLY A 124 23.79 -1.15 6.49
C GLY A 124 25.12 -1.52 7.17
N ASP A 125 25.03 -2.30 8.25
CA ASP A 125 26.19 -2.72 9.05
C ASP A 125 27.23 -3.51 8.25
N ASN A 126 26.82 -4.12 7.14
CA ASN A 126 27.67 -4.86 6.21
C ASN A 126 28.34 -3.98 5.13
N GLY A 127 28.16 -2.65 5.20
CA GLY A 127 28.67 -1.70 4.21
C GLY A 127 27.93 -1.70 2.86
N MET A 128 26.87 -2.50 2.72
CA MET A 128 26.05 -2.54 1.51
C MET A 128 24.87 -1.57 1.63
N PRO A 129 24.34 -1.04 0.51
CA PRO A 129 23.11 -0.25 0.53
C PRO A 129 21.97 -1.02 1.20
N SER A 130 21.38 -0.41 2.23
CA SER A 130 20.21 -0.94 2.92
C SER A 130 19.00 -0.89 2.01
N ARG A 131 18.13 -1.88 2.15
CA ARG A 131 16.93 -2.03 1.33
C ARG A 131 15.74 -2.36 2.19
N PHE A 132 14.61 -1.76 1.83
CA PHE A 132 13.32 -2.08 2.41
C PHE A 132 12.61 -3.12 1.55
N LYS A 133 12.10 -4.18 2.17
CA LYS A 133 11.23 -5.14 1.51
C LYS A 133 9.94 -5.27 2.30
N PRO A 134 8.77 -4.93 1.72
CA PRO A 134 7.49 -5.17 2.37
C PRO A 134 7.30 -6.66 2.68
N GLU A 135 7.07 -7.00 3.94
CA GLU A 135 7.02 -8.38 4.42
C GLU A 135 5.57 -8.86 4.56
N GLN A 136 4.95 -9.24 3.45
CA GLN A 136 3.53 -9.59 3.43
C GLN A 136 3.20 -10.83 4.28
N SER A 137 4.05 -11.86 4.27
CA SER A 137 3.76 -13.15 4.92
C SER A 137 3.80 -13.08 6.45
N SER A 138 4.73 -12.29 7.00
CA SER A 138 4.99 -12.22 8.44
C SER A 138 4.43 -10.95 9.08
N SER A 139 4.10 -9.90 8.32
CA SER A 139 3.64 -8.62 8.85
C SER A 139 2.35 -8.75 9.68
N PRO A 140 2.36 -8.35 10.96
CA PRO A 140 1.15 -8.24 11.76
C PRO A 140 0.15 -7.23 11.17
N MET A 141 0.66 -6.14 10.58
CA MET A 141 -0.17 -5.12 9.95
C MET A 141 -0.88 -5.64 8.72
N TYR A 142 -0.20 -6.47 7.91
CA TYR A 142 -0.85 -7.15 6.78
C TYR A 142 -1.98 -8.06 7.28
N ARG A 143 -1.74 -8.87 8.31
CA ARG A 143 -2.76 -9.74 8.90
C ARG A 143 -3.98 -8.95 9.39
N GLU A 144 -3.75 -7.83 10.07
CA GLU A 144 -4.82 -6.95 10.55
C GLU A 144 -5.64 -6.36 9.38
N VAL A 145 -4.96 -5.91 8.33
CA VAL A 145 -5.60 -5.40 7.10
C VAL A 145 -6.47 -6.47 6.45
N MET A 146 -5.96 -7.70 6.34
CA MET A 146 -6.71 -8.81 5.74
C MET A 146 -7.93 -9.21 6.58
N ASP A 147 -7.81 -9.23 7.91
CA ASP A 147 -8.95 -9.50 8.81
C ASP A 147 -10.03 -8.42 8.68
N LYS A 148 -9.64 -7.13 8.64
CA LYS A 148 -10.58 -6.03 8.39
C LYS A 148 -11.29 -6.16 7.04
N ARG A 149 -10.54 -6.48 5.97
CA ARG A 149 -11.12 -6.72 4.63
C ARG A 149 -12.13 -7.85 4.67
N GLN A 150 -11.80 -8.97 5.32
CA GLN A 150 -12.69 -10.11 5.44
C GLN A 150 -13.96 -9.73 6.22
N LYS A 151 -13.85 -9.03 7.35
CA LYS A 151 -15.01 -8.58 8.14
C LYS A 151 -15.92 -7.65 7.33
N THR A 152 -15.36 -6.69 6.61
CA THR A 152 -16.13 -5.78 5.75
C THR A 152 -16.84 -6.54 4.63
N TYR A 153 -16.15 -7.47 3.97
CA TYR A 153 -16.75 -8.33 2.95
C TYR A 153 -17.90 -9.17 3.51
N GLN A 154 -17.71 -9.83 4.66
CA GLN A 154 -18.76 -10.63 5.29
C GLN A 154 -19.96 -9.78 5.71
N LYS A 155 -19.74 -8.55 6.19
CA LYS A 155 -20.82 -7.61 6.49
C LYS A 155 -21.61 -7.24 5.24
N ALA A 156 -20.92 -6.83 4.18
CA ALA A 156 -21.55 -6.46 2.91
C ALA A 156 -22.28 -7.64 2.25
N LYS A 157 -21.71 -8.85 2.33
CA LYS A 157 -22.35 -10.08 1.86
C LYS A 157 -23.65 -10.37 2.61
N LYS A 158 -23.64 -10.29 3.94
CA LYS A 158 -24.86 -10.49 4.76
C LYS A 158 -25.92 -9.44 4.44
N GLU A 159 -25.53 -8.18 4.32
CA GLU A 159 -26.42 -7.09 3.97
C GLU A 159 -27.06 -7.31 2.59
N ARG A 160 -26.27 -7.76 1.62
CA ARG A 160 -26.76 -8.16 0.30
C ARG A 160 -27.72 -9.35 0.38
N GLU A 161 -27.42 -10.39 1.14
CA GLU A 161 -28.31 -11.55 1.31
C GLU A 161 -29.65 -11.18 1.97
N ILE A 162 -29.64 -10.20 2.89
CA ILE A 162 -30.87 -9.63 3.48
C ILE A 162 -31.66 -8.85 2.42
N LEU A 163 -31.00 -8.00 1.63
CA LEU A 163 -31.64 -7.20 0.57
C LEU A 163 -32.21 -8.06 -0.56
N GLU A 164 -31.52 -9.13 -0.94
CA GLU A 164 -31.95 -10.08 -1.97
C GLU A 164 -33.03 -11.07 -1.44
N GLY A 165 -33.45 -10.94 -0.19
CA GLY A 165 -34.49 -11.77 0.42
C GLY A 165 -34.07 -13.21 0.74
N ASN A 166 -32.78 -13.53 0.61
CA ASN A 166 -32.21 -14.86 0.81
C ASN A 166 -31.85 -15.14 2.29
N ALA A 167 -31.90 -14.13 3.17
CA ALA A 167 -31.64 -14.27 4.60
C ALA A 167 -32.66 -13.49 5.45
N LYS A 168 -33.16 -14.11 6.55
CA LYS A 168 -34.04 -13.44 7.51
C LYS A 168 -33.25 -12.37 8.29
N SER A 169 -33.80 -11.16 8.37
CA SER A 169 -33.28 -10.09 9.23
C SER A 169 -33.20 -10.57 10.69
N VAL A 170 -32.08 -10.34 11.36
CA VAL A 170 -31.97 -10.59 12.81
C VAL A 170 -32.95 -9.66 13.53
N PRO A 171 -33.82 -10.14 14.42
CA PRO A 171 -34.73 -9.27 15.15
C PRO A 171 -33.92 -8.28 16.00
N ILE A 172 -34.28 -7.00 15.95
CA ILE A 172 -33.79 -6.00 16.90
C ILE A 172 -34.48 -6.31 18.22
N ASP A 173 -33.76 -6.87 19.19
CA ASP A 173 -34.23 -7.01 20.56
C ASP A 173 -34.26 -5.64 21.21
N TYR A 174 -35.47 -5.06 21.29
CA TYR A 174 -35.73 -3.81 22.00
C TYR A 174 -35.86 -4.01 23.53
N GLY A 175 -35.28 -5.07 24.12
CA GLY A 175 -35.05 -5.14 25.57
C GLY A 175 -36.27 -4.93 26.47
N PHE A 176 -37.50 -5.10 25.97
CA PHE A 176 -38.70 -5.04 26.81
C PHE A 176 -38.84 -6.39 27.53
N SER A 177 -38.14 -6.49 28.65
CA SER A 177 -38.34 -7.53 29.65
C SER A 177 -39.81 -7.52 30.11
N ASN A 178 -40.56 -8.57 29.76
CA ASN A 178 -41.90 -8.82 30.25
C ASN A 178 -41.85 -9.16 31.76
N THR A 179 -41.90 -8.15 32.62
CA THR A 179 -42.06 -8.32 34.08
C THR A 179 -43.51 -8.21 34.56
N LEU A 180 -44.51 -8.23 33.66
CA LEU A 180 -45.92 -8.03 34.03
C LEU A 180 -46.77 -9.30 34.19
N ASN A 181 -46.17 -10.49 34.27
CA ASN A 181 -46.93 -11.74 34.50
C ASN A 181 -46.84 -12.33 35.92
N THR A 182 -46.36 -11.56 36.91
CA THR A 182 -46.29 -12.02 38.32
C THR A 182 -47.04 -11.14 39.32
N MET A 183 -47.85 -10.17 38.89
CA MET A 183 -48.58 -9.27 39.80
C MET A 183 -50.12 -9.29 39.71
N PHE A 184 -50.73 -10.13 38.89
CA PHE A 184 -52.19 -10.35 38.93
C PHE A 184 -52.56 -11.81 38.70
N GLY A 185 -52.31 -12.64 39.71
CA GLY A 185 -53.08 -13.85 39.97
C GLY A 185 -54.22 -13.54 40.95
N ARG A 186 -55.39 -13.19 40.42
CA ARG A 186 -56.69 -13.66 40.93
C ARG A 186 -57.01 -14.88 40.05
N GLU A 187 -57.44 -16.03 40.53
CA GLU A 187 -58.38 -16.36 41.60
C GLU A 187 -57.92 -17.60 42.39
#